data_AF-A0A6V7IFI0-F1
#
_entry.id   AF-A0A6V7IFI0-F1
#
_cell.length_a   1.000
_cell.length_b   1.000
_cell.length_c   1.000
_cell.angle_alpha   90.00
_cell.angle_beta   90.00
_cell.angle_gamma   90.00
#
_symmetry.space_group_name_H-M   'P 1'
#
loop_
_entity.id
_entity.type
_entity.pdbx_description
1 polymer ?
#
loop_
_entity_poly.entity_id
_entity_poly.type
_entity_poly.pdbx_seq_one_letter_code
_entity_poly.pdbx_strand_id
1 'polypeptide(L)' 'QDLLTVCRELNLENSVEELMRELGADENGRISYQEFFRRRLALRPEIEALRSGKSRSSPHHTTHTPEYLPTSSDNSL' A
#
# COMPACT_ATOMS: atom_id res chain seq x y z
N GLN A 1 17.65 -3.52 -17.01
CA GLN A 1 17.25 -4.93 -17.06
C GLN A 1 16.28 -5.27 -15.94
N ASP A 2 16.61 -4.97 -14.68
CA ASP A 2 15.77 -5.34 -13.52
C ASP A 2 14.34 -4.80 -13.57
N LEU A 3 14.16 -3.51 -13.91
CA LEU A 3 12.82 -2.93 -14.01
C LEU A 3 11.95 -3.62 -15.07
N LEU A 4 12.52 -3.94 -16.24
CA LEU A 4 11.80 -4.63 -17.32
C LEU A 4 11.32 -6.01 -16.86
N THR A 5 12.14 -6.74 -16.12
CA THR A 5 11.77 -8.06 -15.56
C THR A 5 10.58 -7.92 -14.61
N VAL A 6 10.63 -6.97 -13.68
CA VAL A 6 9.53 -6.72 -12.73
C VAL A 6 8.26 -6.28 -13.45
N CYS A 7 8.36 -5.38 -14.45
CA CYS A 7 7.21 -4.96 -15.23
C CYS A 7 6.58 -6.12 -16.00
N ARG A 8 7.36 -7.07 -16.51
CA ARG A 8 6.82 -8.29 -17.14
C ARG A 8 6.05 -9.17 -16.15
N GLU A 9 6.58 -9.36 -14.95
CA GLU A 9 5.90 -10.14 -13.90
C GLU A 9 4.58 -9.49 -13.45
N LEU A 10 4.45 -8.18 -13.62
CA LEU A 10 3.26 -7.40 -13.26
C LEU A 10 2.35 -7.08 -14.46
N ASN A 11 2.62 -7.61 -15.66
CA ASN A 11 1.90 -7.30 -16.90
C ASN A 11 1.87 -5.80 -17.25
N LEU A 12 2.97 -5.10 -16.99
CA LEU A 12 3.17 -3.66 -17.22
C LEU A 12 4.17 -3.37 -18.35
N GLU A 13 4.42 -4.31 -19.26
CA GLU A 13 5.46 -4.16 -20.31
C GLU A 13 5.21 -2.95 -21.22
N ASN A 14 3.95 -2.61 -21.46
CA ASN A 14 3.57 -1.47 -22.30
C ASN A 14 3.68 -0.12 -21.57
N SER A 15 3.87 -0.12 -20.24
CA SER A 15 3.92 1.09 -19.41
C SER A 15 5.34 1.41 -18.93
N VAL A 16 6.35 0.64 -19.34
CA VAL A 16 7.73 0.79 -18.86
C VAL A 16 8.31 2.16 -19.19
N GLU A 17 8.08 2.64 -20.41
CA GLU A 17 8.62 3.93 -20.88
C GLU A 17 8.04 5.10 -20.07
N GLU A 18 6.73 5.09 -19.86
CA GLU A 18 6.03 6.07 -19.02
C GLU A 18 6.53 6.01 -17.57
N LEU A 19 6.63 4.81 -17.01
CA LEU A 19 7.13 4.61 -15.64
C LEU A 19 8.57 5.12 -15.49
N MET A 20 9.45 4.83 -16.45
CA MET A 20 10.83 5.33 -16.46
C MET A 20 10.88 6.86 -16.47
N ARG A 21 10.03 7.50 -17.29
CA ARG A 21 9.91 8.96 -17.34
C ARG A 21 9.41 9.53 -16.02
N GLU A 22 8.41 8.91 -15.40
CA GLU A 22 7.91 9.32 -14.08
C GLU A 22 8.94 9.16 -12.97
N LEU A 23 9.76 8.11 -13.05
CA LEU A 23 10.91 7.90 -12.18
C LEU A 23 12.08 8.87 -12.47
N GLY A 24 11.94 9.75 -13.47
CA GLY A 24 12.91 10.77 -13.84
C GLY A 24 14.13 10.23 -14.59
N ALA A 25 13.93 9.20 -15.41
CA ALA A 25 14.95 8.75 -16.33
C ALA A 25 15.31 9.84 -17.37
N ASP A 26 16.58 9.86 -17.77
CA ASP A 26 17.08 10.68 -18.86
C ASP A 26 16.75 10.07 -20.24
N GLU A 27 17.18 10.74 -21.31
CA GLU A 27 17.01 10.30 -22.71
C GLU A 27 17.66 8.94 -23.01
N ASN A 28 18.62 8.51 -22.19
CA ASN A 28 19.27 7.21 -22.31
C ASN A 28 18.58 6.12 -21.47
N GLY A 29 17.44 6.44 -20.84
CA GLY A 29 16.74 5.53 -19.93
C GLY A 29 17.54 5.26 -18.66
N ARG A 30 18.33 6.23 -18.17
CA ARG A 30 19.07 6.12 -16.91
C ARG A 30 18.49 7.03 -15.86
N ILE A 31 18.35 6.50 -14.65
CA ILE A 31 17.91 7.27 -13.49
C ILE A 31 19.14 7.56 -12.64
N SER A 32 19.40 8.84 -12.36
CA SER A 32 20.49 9.23 -11.46
C SER A 32 20.17 8.81 -10.02
N TYR A 33 21.20 8.61 -9.20
CA TYR A 33 21.00 8.29 -7.77
C TYR A 33 20.15 9.36 -7.06
N GLN A 34 20.39 10.64 -7.35
CA GLN A 34 19.66 11.75 -6.76
C GLN A 34 18.16 11.67 -7.11
N GLU A 35 17.85 11.37 -8.37
CA GLU A 35 16.48 11.25 -8.82
C GLU A 35 15.78 10.04 -8.20
N PHE A 36 16.46 8.89 -8.17
CA PHE A 36 15.97 7.70 -7.47
C PHE A 36 15.69 7.98 -5.99
N PHE A 37 16.62 8.65 -5.30
CA PHE A 37 16.46 8.98 -3.89
C PHE A 37 15.29 9.93 -3.66
N ARG A 38 15.15 10.97 -4.50
CA ARG A 38 14.03 11.91 -4.47
C ARG A 38 12.69 11.19 -4.65
N ARG A 39 12.59 10.35 -5.68
CA ARG A 39 11.37 9.59 -5.98
C ARG A 39 11.03 8.60 -4.88
N ARG A 40 12.03 7.90 -4.34
CA ARG A 40 11.86 6.96 -3.22
C ARG A 40 11.28 7.65 -1.98
N LEU A 41 11.76 8.85 -1.63
CA LEU A 41 11.22 9.60 -0.50
C LEU A 41 9.78 10.06 -0.75
N ALA A 42 9.49 10.56 -1.95
CA ALA A 42 8.17 11.03 -2.33
C ALA A 42 7.11 9.91 -2.30
N LEU A 43 7.45 8.72 -2.80
CA LEU A 43 6.53 7.58 -2.90
C LEU A 43 6.46 6.73 -1.61
N ARG A 44 7.35 6.98 -0.65
CA ARG A 44 7.43 6.20 0.59
C ARG A 44 6.08 6.08 1.34
N PRO A 45 5.29 7.16 1.53
CA PRO A 45 4.03 7.07 2.25
C PRO A 45 3.01 6.15 1.55
N GLU A 46 2.92 6.25 0.22
CA GLU A 46 2.01 5.44 -0.58
C GLU A 46 2.40 3.96 -0.58
N ILE A 47 3.70 3.67 -0.73
CA ILE A 47 4.24 2.31 -0.63
C ILE A 47 3.95 1.72 0.75
N GLU A 48 4.16 2.48 1.83
CA GLU A 48 3.87 2.03 3.19
C GLU A 48 2.36 1.77 3.40
N ALA A 49 1.50 2.64 2.87
CA ALA A 49 0.05 2.46 2.92
C ALA A 49 -0.38 1.17 2.20
N LEU A 50 0.09 0.93 0.98
CA LEU A 50 -0.22 -0.27 0.20
C LEU A 50 0.30 -1.56 0.86
N ARG A 51 1.47 -1.51 1.50
CA ARG A 51 2.04 -2.63 2.26
C ARG A 51 1.21 -2.97 3.49
N SER A 52 0.70 -1.96 4.20
CA SER A 52 -0.18 -2.14 5.36
C SER A 52 -1.60 -2.61 5.00
N GLY A 53 -2.07 -2.32 3.78
CA GLY A 53 -3.38 -2.75 3.30
C GLY A 53 -3.48 -4.23 2.94
N LYS A 54 -2.36 -4.87 2.56
CA LYS A 54 -2.34 -6.29 2.16
C LYS A 54 -2.52 -7.27 3.34
N SER A 55 -2.41 -6.80 4.59
CA SER A 55 -2.65 -7.62 5.80
C SER A 55 -4.09 -7.52 6.33
N ARG A 56 -5.00 -6.83 5.64
CA ARG A 56 -6.41 -6.69 6.07
C ARG A 56 -7.37 -7.62 5.34
N SER A 57 -6.94 -8.84 4.98
CA SER A 57 -7.90 -9.93 4.77
C SER A 57 -8.33 -10.49 6.14
N SER A 58 -9.30 -9.80 6.76
CA SER A 58 -10.34 -10.33 7.67
C SER A 58 -10.74 -9.28 8.72
N PRO A 59 -11.86 -8.57 8.56
CA PRO A 59 -12.68 -8.17 9.68
C PRO A 59 -13.64 -9.33 10.00
N HIS A 60 -13.10 -10.44 10.51
CA HIS A 60 -13.90 -11.43 11.24
C HIS A 60 -13.66 -11.22 12.72
N HIS A 61 -14.20 -10.13 13.23
CA HIS A 61 -14.79 -10.15 14.56
C HIS A 61 -16.01 -9.25 14.53
N THR A 62 -17.16 -9.89 14.31
CA THR A 62 -18.46 -9.39 14.72
C THR A 62 -18.38 -8.98 16.19
N THR A 63 -18.01 -7.74 16.47
CA THR A 63 -18.38 -7.10 17.72
C THR A 63 -19.83 -6.68 17.53
N HIS A 64 -20.69 -7.70 17.59
CA HIS A 64 -22.10 -7.53 17.89
C HIS A 64 -22.12 -6.70 19.17
N THR A 65 -22.44 -5.42 19.06
CA THR A 65 -22.93 -4.64 20.20
C THR A 65 -24.24 -5.30 20.63
N PRO A 66 -24.35 -5.86 21.84
CA PRO A 66 -25.63 -6.01 22.45
C PRO A 66 -25.82 -4.74 23.29
N GLU A 67 -26.54 -3.76 22.74
CA GLU A 67 -27.29 -2.85 23.59
C GLU A 67 -28.25 -3.72 24.43
N TYR A 68 -27.85 -4.07 25.64
CA TYR A 68 -28.77 -4.56 26.66
C TYR A 68 -28.45 -3.84 27.96
N LEU A 69 -29.14 -2.71 28.16
CA LEU A 69 -29.57 -2.30 29.48
C LEU A 69 -31.03 -2.75 29.64
N PRO A 70 -31.29 -3.64 30.60
CA PRO A 70 -32.45 -3.46 31.48
C PRO A 70 -32.01 -3.57 32.95
N THR A 71 -32.07 -2.44 33.66
CA THR A 71 -32.98 -2.15 34.79
C THR A 71 -32.92 -3.12 35.98
N SER A 72 -32.58 -2.56 37.14
CA SER A 72 -33.05 -2.88 38.50
C SER A 72 -33.66 -4.26 38.75
N SER A 73 -33.03 -5.05 39.63
CA SER A 73 -33.68 -5.89 40.66
C SER A 73 -32.57 -6.57 41.47
N ASP A 74 -32.30 -6.13 42.71
CA ASP A 74 -32.88 -6.64 43.96
C ASP A 74 -32.07 -7.83 44.56
N ASN A 75 -31.34 -7.51 45.62
CA ASN A 75 -31.10 -8.30 46.84
C ASN A 75 -30.63 -9.77 46.76
N SER A 76 -29.52 -10.08 47.43
CA SER A 76 -29.55 -10.95 48.64
C SER A 76 -28.21 -10.96 49.38
N LEU A 77 -28.36 -10.99 50.71
CA LEU A 77 -27.41 -10.96 51.83
C LEU A 77 -26.15 -11.83 51.70
#